data_AF-A0A946ESN3-F1
#
_entry.id   AF-A0A946ESN3-F1
#
_cell.length_a   1.000
_cell.length_b   1.000
_cell.length_c   1.000
_cell.angle_alpha   90.00
_cell.angle_beta   90.00
_cell.angle_gamma   90.00
#
_symmetry.space_group_name_H-M   'P 1'
#
loop_
_entity.id
_entity.type
_entity.pdbx_description
1 polymer ?
#
loop_
_entity_poly.entity_id
_entity_poly.type
_entity_poly.pdbx_seq_one_letter_code
_entity_poly.pdbx_strand_id
1 'polypeptide(L)'
;MNTMIALRAPTLRTAADFLRPAALFALLTAPLVLLANALLTWQNRIVLRDGMVGMPEHLRVDAGLSKEMISAEIDKPFWAA
;
A
#
# COMPACT_ATOMS: atom_id res chain seq x y z
N MET A 1 -17.26 42.85 -41.05
CA MET A 1 -15.99 42.24 -40.61
C MET A 1 -16.29 41.39 -39.39
N ASN A 2 -16.49 40.08 -39.56
CA ASN A 2 -16.72 39.14 -38.46
C ASN A 2 -15.46 38.28 -38.27
N THR A 3 -14.79 38.48 -37.15
CA THR A 3 -13.64 37.66 -36.74
C THR A 3 -14.17 36.40 -36.08
N MET A 4 -14.26 35.29 -36.82
CA MET A 4 -14.52 33.98 -36.21
C MET A 4 -13.25 33.49 -35.51
N ILE A 5 -13.25 33.55 -34.17
CA ILE A 5 -12.25 32.86 -33.35
C ILE A 5 -12.55 31.36 -33.46
N ALA A 6 -11.76 30.67 -34.27
CA ALA A 6 -11.77 29.21 -34.32
C ALA A 6 -11.27 28.68 -32.96
N LEU A 7 -12.20 28.26 -32.09
CA LEU A 7 -11.90 27.44 -30.92
C LEU A 7 -11.32 26.11 -31.41
N ARG A 8 -10.00 26.05 -31.49
CA ARG A 8 -9.27 24.84 -31.87
C ARG A 8 -9.39 23.86 -30.69
N ALA A 9 -10.18 22.80 -30.87
CA ALA A 9 -10.25 21.71 -29.91
C ALA A 9 -8.82 21.19 -29.63
N PRO A 10 -8.40 21.02 -28.38
CA PRO A 10 -7.08 20.48 -28.07
C PRO A 10 -7.00 19.09 -28.70
N THR A 11 -6.13 18.95 -29.70
CA THR A 11 -5.91 17.69 -30.40
C THR A 11 -5.44 16.62 -29.41
N LEU A 12 -5.82 15.36 -29.62
CA LEU A 12 -5.42 14.20 -28.78
C LEU A 12 -3.91 14.14 -28.47
N ARG A 13 -3.09 14.73 -29.33
CA ARG A 13 -1.63 14.89 -29.16
C ARG A 13 -1.25 15.67 -27.90
N THR A 14 -1.94 16.77 -27.59
CA THR A 14 -1.67 17.57 -26.38
C THR A 14 -1.95 16.78 -25.10
N ALA A 15 -3.04 16.00 -25.05
CA ALA A 15 -3.36 15.17 -23.89
C ALA A 15 -2.29 14.09 -23.63
N ALA A 16 -1.72 13.50 -24.70
CA ALA A 16 -0.63 12.53 -24.58
C ALA A 16 0.67 13.14 -24.03
N ASP A 17 0.96 14.39 -24.37
CA ASP A 17 2.15 15.10 -23.87
C ASP A 17 2.03 15.49 -22.39
N PHE A 18 0.81 15.74 -21.88
CA PHE A 18 0.57 15.94 -20.44
C PHE A 18 0.60 14.64 -19.62
N LEU A 19 0.25 13.51 -20.22
CA LEU A 19 0.27 12.20 -19.55
C LEU A 19 1.70 11.64 -19.37
N ARG A 20 2.64 12.02 -20.24
CA ARG A 20 4.03 11.52 -20.23
C ARG A 20 4.82 11.89 -18.95
N PRO A 21 4.84 13.15 -18.49
CA PRO A 21 5.51 13.50 -17.24
C PRO A 21 4.89 12.81 -16.03
N ALA A 22 3.56 12.73 -15.98
CA ALA A 22 2.85 12.07 -14.89
C ALA A 22 3.11 10.56 -14.86
N ALA A 23 3.15 9.90 -16.04
CA ALA A 23 3.47 8.48 -16.15
C ALA A 23 4.92 8.18 -15.73
N LEU A 24 5.88 9.04 -16.10
CA LEU A 24 7.27 8.94 -15.63
C LEU A 24 7.36 9.12 -14.12
N PHE A 25 6.66 10.10 -13.56
CA PHE A 25 6.63 10.32 -12.12
C PHE A 25 6.02 9.14 -11.39
N ALA A 26 4.91 8.60 -11.88
CA ALA A 26 4.28 7.40 -11.34
C ALA A 26 5.21 6.18 -11.42
N LEU A 27 5.93 5.99 -12.52
CA LEU A 27 6.88 4.88 -12.67
C LEU A 27 8.03 4.96 -11.66
N LEU A 28 8.51 6.16 -11.36
CA LEU A 28 9.60 6.39 -10.42
C LEU A 28 9.13 6.34 -8.95
N THR A 29 7.88 6.76 -8.68
CA THR A 29 7.35 6.83 -7.31
C THR A 29 6.60 5.58 -6.88
N ALA A 30 5.98 4.84 -7.80
CA ALA A 30 5.24 3.62 -7.47
C ALA A 30 6.09 2.57 -6.73
N PRO A 31 7.36 2.29 -7.12
CA PRO A 31 8.20 1.36 -6.37
C PRO A 31 8.47 1.84 -4.94
N LEU A 32 8.67 3.15 -4.74
CA LEU A 32 8.89 3.74 -3.42
C LEU A 32 7.63 3.65 -2.55
N VAL A 33 6.46 3.89 -3.14
CA VAL A 33 5.16 3.74 -2.47
C VAL A 33 4.91 2.28 -2.09
N LEU A 34 5.21 1.33 -2.99
CA LEU A 34 5.09 -0.10 -2.70
C LEU A 34 6.04 -0.52 -1.56
N LEU A 35 7.29 -0.06 -1.60
CA LEU A 35 8.26 -0.32 -0.54
C LEU A 35 7.81 0.26 0.81
N ALA A 36 7.34 1.51 0.82
CA ALA A 36 6.83 2.15 2.03
C ALA A 36 5.64 1.39 2.62
N ASN A 37 4.70 0.96 1.77
CA ASN A 37 3.56 0.15 2.22
C ASN A 37 3.99 -1.22 2.76
N ALA A 38 4.99 -1.87 2.13
CA ALA A 38 5.55 -3.12 2.62
C ALA A 38 6.18 -2.93 4.02
N LEU A 39 6.99 -1.89 4.19
CA LEU A 39 7.62 -1.55 5.47
C LEU A 39 6.58 -1.29 6.58
N LEU A 40 5.54 -0.51 6.28
CA LEU A 40 4.45 -0.25 7.23
C LEU A 40 3.68 -1.52 7.58
N THR A 41 3.43 -2.38 6.59
CA THR A 41 2.78 -3.67 6.80
C THR A 41 3.62 -4.56 7.72
N TRP A 42 4.94 -4.63 7.51
CA TRP A 42 5.84 -5.39 8.37
C TRP A 42 5.91 -4.82 9.80
N GLN A 43 5.99 -3.49 9.95
CA GLN A 43 5.97 -2.84 11.26
C GLN A 43 4.69 -3.17 12.04
N ASN A 44 3.52 -3.04 11.40
CA ASN A 44 2.23 -3.34 12.03
C ASN A 44 2.15 -4.80 12.48
N ARG A 45 2.73 -5.73 11.71
CA ARG A 45 2.77 -7.15 12.07
C ARG A 45 3.67 -7.44 13.26
N ILE A 46 4.83 -6.79 13.35
CA ILE A 46 5.71 -6.93 14.52
C ILE A 46 4.95 -6.51 15.77
N VAL A 47 4.31 -5.33 15.75
CA VAL A 47 3.50 -4.84 16.88
C VAL A 47 2.36 -5.80 17.22
N LEU A 48 1.68 -6.36 16.22
CA LEU A 48 0.62 -7.34 16.42
C LEU A 48 1.14 -8.61 17.09
N ARG A 49 2.28 -9.15 16.63
CA ARG A 49 2.91 -10.35 17.19
C ARG A 49 3.36 -10.13 18.62
N ASP A 50 3.99 -9.00 18.90
CA ASP A 50 4.37 -8.62 20.27
C ASP A 50 3.13 -8.52 21.17
N GLY A 51 2.03 -7.96 20.65
CA GLY A 51 0.74 -7.93 21.32
C GLY A 51 0.17 -9.32 21.62
N MET A 52 0.26 -10.26 20.67
CA MET A 52 -0.19 -11.65 20.85
C MET A 52 0.65 -12.41 21.88
N VAL A 53 1.98 -12.22 21.88
CA VAL A 53 2.89 -12.80 22.87
C VAL A 53 2.57 -12.29 24.28
N GLY A 54 2.31 -10.98 24.39
CA GLY A 54 1.97 -10.35 25.66
C GLY A 54 0.53 -10.58 26.15
N MET A 55 -0.33 -11.18 25.33
CA MET A 55 -1.75 -11.28 25.63
C MET A 55 -2.04 -12.32 26.74
N PRO A 56 -2.76 -11.94 27.82
CA PRO A 56 -3.23 -12.89 28.83
C PRO A 56 -4.04 -14.06 28.23
N GLU A 57 -3.92 -15.26 28.81
CA GLU A 57 -4.55 -16.48 28.28
C GLU A 57 -6.08 -16.35 28.13
N HIS A 58 -6.77 -15.71 29.08
CA HIS A 58 -8.21 -15.54 29.01
C HIS A 58 -8.65 -14.70 27.79
N LEU A 59 -7.91 -13.64 27.46
CA LEU A 59 -8.20 -12.82 26.27
C LEU A 59 -7.89 -13.56 24.97
N ARG A 60 -6.88 -14.45 24.96
CA ARG A 60 -6.60 -15.31 23.81
C ARG A 60 -7.74 -16.28 23.55
N VAL A 61 -8.28 -16.88 24.60
CA VAL A 61 -9.44 -17.78 24.52
C VAL A 61 -10.68 -17.02 24.05
N ASP A 62 -10.96 -15.83 24.58
CA ASP A 62 -12.10 -14.99 24.17
C ASP A 62 -12.00 -14.56 22.70
N ALA A 63 -10.78 -14.34 22.20
CA ALA A 63 -10.51 -14.04 20.80
C ALA A 63 -10.52 -15.27 19.88
N GLY A 64 -10.71 -16.48 20.42
CA GLY A 64 -10.67 -17.74 19.66
C GLY A 64 -9.27 -18.12 19.16
N LEU A 65 -8.20 -17.58 19.77
CA LEU A 65 -6.82 -17.83 19.39
C LEU A 65 -6.26 -19.03 20.16
N SER A 66 -5.93 -20.11 19.45
CA SER A 66 -5.21 -21.24 20.05
C SER A 66 -3.72 -20.93 20.20
N LYS A 67 -3.04 -21.66 21.10
CA LYS A 67 -1.58 -21.52 21.28
C LYS A 67 -0.82 -21.88 20.00
N GLU A 68 -1.31 -22.88 19.26
CA GLU A 68 -0.72 -23.32 17.99
C GLU A 68 -0.84 -22.23 16.93
N MET A 69 -1.99 -21.55 16.84
CA MET A 69 -2.18 -20.44 15.91
C MET A 69 -1.22 -19.27 16.20
N ILE A 70 -1.05 -18.95 17.48
CA ILE A 70 -0.15 -17.88 17.91
C ILE A 70 1.31 -18.25 17.62
N SER A 71 1.74 -19.47 17.95
CA SER A 71 3.09 -19.95 17.63
C SER A 71 3.35 -19.91 16.13
N ALA A 72 2.40 -20.44 15.33
CA ALA A 72 2.52 -20.46 13.88
C ALA A 72 2.62 -19.05 13.27
N GLU A 73 1.96 -18.05 13.86
CA GLU A 73 2.07 -16.65 13.41
C GLU A 73 3.37 -15.99 13.85
N ILE A 74 3.86 -16.26 15.06
CA ILE A 74 5.14 -15.73 15.56
C ILE A 74 6.34 -16.30 14.79
N ASP A 75 6.28 -17.58 14.44
CA ASP A 75 7.36 -18.30 13.76
C ASP A 75 7.54 -17.89 12.29
N LYS A 76 6.58 -17.17 11.71
CA LYS A 76 6.69 -16.64 10.34
C LYS A 76 7.83 -15.62 10.26
N PRO A 77 8.68 -15.64 9.21
CA PRO A 77 9.65 -14.59 9.01
C PRO A 77 8.94 -13.23 8.84
N PHE A 78 9.61 -12.14 9.24
CA PHE A 78 9.00 -10.80 9.33
C PHE A 78 8.38 -10.31 8.01
N TRP A 79 8.89 -10.79 6.87
CA TRP A 79 8.44 -10.43 5.53
C TRP A 79 7.31 -11.33 4.98
N ALA A 80 7.01 -12.46 5.61
CA ALA A 80 6.00 -13.41 5.12
C ALA A 80 4.62 -13.16 5.75
N ALA A 81 3.58 -13.36 4.91
CA ALA A 81 2.16 -13.35 5.26
C ALA A 81 1.65 -14.75 5.56
#